data_AF-A0A920DMJ7-F1
#
_entry.id   AF-A0A920DMJ7-F1
#
_cell.length_a   1.000
_cell.length_b   1.000
_cell.length_c   1.000
_cell.angle_alpha   90.00
_cell.angle_beta   90.00
_cell.angle_gamma   90.00
#
_symmetry.space_group_name_H-M   'P 1'
#
loop_
_entity.id
_entity.type
_entity.pdbx_description
1 polymer ?
#
loop_
_entity_poly.entity_id
_entity_poly.type
_entity_poly.pdbx_seq_one_letter_code
_entity_poly.pdbx_strand_id
1 'polypeptide(L)'
;MGFHMAGHLTRSKHEIHVFNRSQVKAKRWTKTHKGLVIQSLNDLSYSYDGVFLCLKDDDAILDILFNSKLIESIKVGAFIVDHSTTSLKLVNRIISDNQIASKKITFLMLQFLEVRPERSMELFQ
;
A
#
# COMPACT_ATOMS: atom_id res chain seq x y z
N MET A 1 5.23 -8.11 -7.27
CA MET A 1 6.49 -7.52 -6.77
C MET A 1 6.55 -7.44 -5.24
N GLY A 2 5.42 -7.26 -4.53
CA GLY A 2 5.39 -7.04 -3.08
C GLY A 2 6.15 -8.02 -2.17
N PHE A 3 6.35 -9.29 -2.56
CA PHE A 3 7.07 -10.27 -1.72
C PHE A 3 8.49 -9.80 -1.36
N HIS A 4 9.30 -9.42 -2.37
CA HIS A 4 10.68 -9.00 -2.17
C HIS A 4 10.76 -7.59 -1.58
N MET A 5 9.85 -6.70 -1.97
CA MET A 5 9.77 -5.33 -1.44
C MET A 5 9.51 -5.35 0.08
N ALA A 6 8.49 -6.08 0.53
CA ALA A 6 8.22 -6.26 1.95
C ALA A 6 9.42 -6.90 2.66
N GLY A 7 10.05 -7.90 2.04
CA GLY A 7 11.27 -8.53 2.57
C GLY A 7 12.44 -7.56 2.73
N HIS A 8 12.60 -6.61 1.81
CA HIS A 8 13.63 -5.57 1.90
C HIS A 8 13.36 -4.61 3.06
N LEU A 9 12.10 -4.20 3.26
CA LEU A 9 11.70 -3.30 4.36
C LEU A 9 12.04 -3.87 5.74
N THR A 10 12.10 -5.20 5.90
CA THR A 10 12.49 -5.86 7.16
C THR A 10 13.92 -5.56 7.61
N ARG A 11 14.76 -5.00 6.73
CA ARG A 11 16.13 -4.57 7.04
C ARG A 11 16.18 -3.19 7.70
N SER A 12 15.08 -2.45 7.68
CA SER A 12 14.95 -1.18 8.38
C SER A 12 14.76 -1.41 9.89
N LYS A 13 14.80 -0.33 10.68
CA LYS A 13 14.52 -0.37 12.13
C LYS A 13 13.01 -0.31 12.46
N HIS A 14 12.15 -0.52 11.47
CA HIS A 14 10.69 -0.45 11.63
C HIS A 14 10.07 -1.84 11.84
N GLU A 15 8.98 -1.88 12.59
CA GLU A 15 8.15 -3.08 12.71
C GLU A 15 7.37 -3.29 11.40
N ILE A 16 7.62 -4.43 10.74
CA ILE A 16 7.02 -4.73 9.44
C ILE A 16 5.89 -5.74 9.61
N HIS A 17 4.68 -5.30 9.31
CA HIS A 17 3.51 -6.14 9.16
C HIS A 17 3.23 -6.39 7.69
N VAL A 18 2.90 -7.63 7.34
CA VAL A 18 2.57 -8.02 5.96
C VAL A 18 1.21 -8.68 5.90
N PHE A 19 0.48 -8.38 4.83
CA PHE A 19 -0.76 -9.05 4.50
C PHE A 19 -0.69 -9.59 3.08
N ASN A 20 -1.25 -10.78 2.88
CA ASN A 20 -1.52 -11.30 1.55
C ASN A 20 -2.84 -12.07 1.59
N ARG A 21 -3.72 -11.83 0.61
CA ARG A 21 -4.99 -12.57 0.48
C ARG A 21 -4.76 -14.10 0.44
N SER A 22 -3.63 -14.55 -0.10
CA SER A 22 -3.22 -15.96 -0.03
C SER A 22 -2.41 -16.22 1.23
N GLN A 23 -3.00 -16.95 2.18
CA GLN A 23 -2.31 -17.39 3.40
C GLN A 23 -1.07 -18.25 3.09
N VAL A 24 -1.09 -19.03 2.01
CA VAL A 24 0.08 -19.82 1.58
C VAL A 24 1.26 -18.90 1.22
N LYS A 25 1.01 -17.80 0.51
CA LYS A 25 2.05 -16.81 0.18
C LYS A 25 2.55 -16.09 1.43
N ALA A 26 1.65 -15.71 2.35
CA ALA A 26 2.02 -15.07 3.61
C ALA A 26 2.88 -15.99 4.50
N LYS A 27 2.47 -17.26 4.67
CA LYS A 27 3.25 -18.27 5.40
C LYS A 27 4.60 -18.57 4.74
N ARG A 28 4.68 -18.53 3.40
CA ARG A 28 5.96 -18.65 2.71
C ARG A 28 6.86 -17.45 2.99
N TRP A 29 6.29 -16.24 3.06
CA TRP A 29 7.05 -15.02 3.31
C TRP A 29 7.74 -15.04 4.68
N THR A 30 7.07 -15.51 5.74
CA THR A 30 7.66 -15.60 7.09
C THR A 30 8.75 -16.65 7.22
N LYS A 31 8.78 -17.65 6.34
CA LYS A 31 9.91 -18.60 6.27
C LYS A 31 11.17 -17.95 5.69
N THR A 32 11.04 -16.84 4.98
CA THR A 32 12.15 -16.17 4.27
C THR A 32 12.56 -14.86 4.95
N HIS A 33 11.62 -14.15 5.58
CA HIS A 33 11.81 -12.80 6.11
C HIS A 33 11.29 -12.66 7.54
N LYS A 34 11.85 -11.71 8.29
CA LYS A 34 11.43 -11.40 9.67
C LYS A 34 10.34 -10.33 9.66
N GLY A 35 9.19 -10.62 10.26
CA GLY A 35 8.07 -9.68 10.35
C GLY A 35 6.79 -10.40 10.79
N LEU A 36 5.73 -9.64 11.00
CA LEU A 36 4.46 -10.16 11.48
C LEU A 36 3.47 -10.32 10.32
N VAL A 37 2.80 -11.47 10.24
CA VAL A 37 1.74 -11.68 9.26
C VAL A 37 0.41 -11.32 9.87
N ILE A 38 -0.28 -10.39 9.22
CA ILE A 38 -1.67 -10.07 9.50
C ILE A 38 -2.55 -11.16 8.86
N GLN A 39 -3.45 -11.73 9.64
CA GLN A 39 -4.38 -12.77 9.15
C GLN A 39 -5.65 -12.18 8.51
N SER A 40 -6.11 -11.05 9.03
CA SER A 40 -7.33 -10.37 8.58
C SER A 40 -7.14 -8.85 8.67
N LEU A 41 -7.63 -8.13 7.66
CA LEU A 41 -7.67 -6.67 7.69
C LEU A 41 -8.91 -6.12 8.39
N ASN A 42 -9.95 -6.95 8.58
CA ASN A 42 -11.18 -6.54 9.23
C ASN A 42 -11.03 -6.36 10.76
N ASP A 43 -9.93 -6.85 11.33
CA ASP A 43 -9.65 -6.79 12.77
C ASP A 43 -8.18 -6.45 13.00
N LEU A 44 -7.84 -5.18 12.77
CA LEU A 44 -6.49 -4.65 12.97
C LEU A 44 -6.41 -3.98 14.34
N SER A 45 -5.66 -4.58 15.25
CA SER A 45 -5.40 -4.00 16.58
C SER A 45 -4.30 -2.93 16.60
N TYR A 46 -3.63 -2.72 15.46
CA TYR A 46 -2.50 -1.81 15.32
C TYR A 46 -2.86 -0.63 14.41
N SER A 47 -2.18 0.49 14.62
CA SER A 47 -2.23 1.64 13.70
C SER A 47 -0.91 1.86 12.99
N TYR A 48 -0.94 2.17 11.70
CA TYR A 48 0.23 2.24 10.83
C TYR A 48 0.59 3.69 10.46
N ASP A 49 1.88 4.00 10.54
CA ASP A 49 2.46 5.29 10.09
C ASP A 49 2.70 5.34 8.58
N GLY A 50 2.77 4.17 7.93
CA GLY A 50 2.96 4.05 6.49
C GLY A 50 2.45 2.71 5.97
N VAL A 51 1.83 2.73 4.79
CA VAL A 51 1.30 1.53 4.11
C VAL A 51 1.87 1.45 2.70
N PHE A 52 2.36 0.27 2.33
CA PHE A 52 2.84 -0.01 0.98
C PHE A 52 1.91 -1.00 0.29
N LEU A 53 1.43 -0.66 -0.90
CA LEU A 53 0.55 -1.48 -1.72
C LEU A 53 1.28 -2.00 -2.96
N CYS A 54 1.00 -3.24 -3.33
CA CYS A 54 1.46 -3.85 -4.58
C CYS A 54 0.44 -4.94 -4.96
N LEU A 55 -0.68 -4.47 -5.48
CA LEU A 55 -1.89 -5.22 -5.77
C LEU A 55 -2.10 -5.35 -7.28
N LYS A 56 -3.16 -6.06 -7.66
CA LYS A 56 -3.40 -6.49 -9.04
C LYS A 56 -3.99 -5.39 -9.92
N ASP A 57 -4.90 -4.61 -9.38
CA ASP A 57 -5.75 -3.67 -10.11
C ASP A 57 -6.39 -2.65 -9.14
N ASP A 58 -7.07 -1.66 -9.72
CA ASP A 58 -7.78 -0.60 -9.01
C ASP A 58 -8.81 -1.14 -8.01
N ASP A 59 -9.58 -2.16 -8.41
CA ASP A 59 -10.62 -2.77 -7.58
C ASP A 59 -10.01 -3.44 -6.34
N ALA A 60 -8.89 -4.14 -6.49
CA ALA A 60 -8.19 -4.73 -5.36
C ALA A 60 -7.71 -3.67 -4.35
N ILE A 61 -7.35 -2.47 -4.81
CA ILE A 61 -6.92 -1.38 -3.91
C ILE A 61 -8.11 -0.77 -3.18
N LEU A 62 -9.20 -0.48 -3.90
CA LEU A 62 -10.42 0.02 -3.28
C LEU A 62 -10.98 -0.97 -2.25
N ASP A 63 -10.96 -2.26 -2.59
CA ASP A 63 -11.38 -3.34 -1.70
C ASP A 63 -10.55 -3.39 -0.42
N ILE A 64 -9.22 -3.31 -0.53
CA ILE A 64 -8.34 -3.36 0.64
C ILE A 64 -8.45 -2.09 1.49
N LEU A 65 -8.48 -0.91 0.88
CA LEU A 65 -8.53 0.35 1.61
C LEU A 65 -9.87 0.56 2.29
N PHE A 66 -10.99 0.35 1.58
CA PHE A 66 -12.31 0.76 2.03
C PHE A 66 -13.17 -0.40 2.52
N ASN A 67 -13.32 -1.49 1.74
CA ASN A 67 -14.19 -2.61 2.15
C ASN A 67 -13.58 -3.42 3.30
N SER A 68 -12.28 -3.70 3.21
CA SER A 68 -11.50 -4.37 4.24
C SER A 68 -11.02 -3.41 5.34
N LYS A 69 -11.44 -2.14 5.27
CA LYS A 69 -11.25 -1.12 6.32
C LYS A 69 -9.80 -0.86 6.72
N LEU A 70 -8.82 -1.16 5.86
CA LEU A 70 -7.40 -0.85 6.16
C LEU A 70 -7.22 0.64 6.48
N ILE A 71 -7.97 1.52 5.81
CA ILE A 71 -7.91 2.97 6.03
C ILE A 71 -8.20 3.37 7.49
N GLU A 72 -9.02 2.60 8.23
CA GLU A 72 -9.34 2.86 9.63
C GLU A 72 -8.11 2.69 10.53
N SER A 73 -7.20 1.78 10.17
CA SER A 73 -5.94 1.52 10.88
C SER A 73 -4.79 2.46 10.50
N ILE A 74 -4.96 3.33 9.50
CA ILE A 74 -3.92 4.28 9.11
C ILE A 74 -3.99 5.51 10.01
N LYS A 75 -2.85 5.93 10.58
CA LYS A 75 -2.76 7.08 11.48
C LYS A 75 -3.01 8.40 10.75
N VAL A 76 -3.37 9.43 11.51
CA VAL A 76 -3.47 10.80 10.99
C VAL A 76 -2.08 11.27 10.56
N GLY A 77 -1.97 11.86 9.36
CA GLY A 77 -0.71 12.34 8.79
C GLY A 77 0.20 11.25 8.22
N ALA A 78 -0.24 10.00 8.19
CA ALA A 78 0.49 8.88 7.62
C ALA A 78 0.50 8.94 6.07
N PHE A 79 1.19 7.97 5.46
CA PHE A 79 1.26 7.86 4.00
C PHE A 79 0.84 6.47 3.48
N ILE A 80 0.38 6.46 2.24
CA ILE A 80 0.18 5.26 1.43
C ILE A 80 1.06 5.38 0.19
N VAL A 81 1.89 4.38 -0.07
CA VAL A 81 2.69 4.26 -1.28
C VAL A 81 2.16 3.08 -2.09
N ASP A 82 1.65 3.34 -3.29
CA ASP A 82 1.13 2.31 -4.19
C ASP A 82 2.12 2.03 -5.33
N HIS A 83 2.61 0.79 -5.38
CA HIS A 83 3.45 0.25 -6.46
C HIS A 83 2.66 -0.65 -7.43
N SER A 84 1.33 -0.57 -7.40
CA SER A 84 0.47 -1.26 -8.35
C SER A 84 0.43 -0.49 -9.67
N THR A 85 0.14 -1.18 -10.76
CA THR A 85 -0.19 -0.52 -12.03
C THR A 85 -1.66 -0.13 -11.98
N THR A 86 -1.94 1.16 -11.73
CA THR A 86 -3.30 1.66 -11.47
C THR A 86 -3.70 2.80 -12.38
N SER A 87 -4.98 3.16 -12.39
CA SER A 87 -5.47 4.26 -13.22
C SER A 87 -5.41 5.62 -12.50
N LEU A 88 -5.31 6.70 -13.28
CA LEU A 88 -5.48 8.07 -12.76
C LEU A 88 -6.86 8.27 -12.11
N LYS A 89 -7.88 7.55 -12.61
CA LYS A 89 -9.24 7.61 -12.04
C LYS A 89 -9.26 7.08 -10.60
N LEU A 90 -8.51 6.01 -10.31
CA LEU A 90 -8.35 5.50 -8.96
C LEU A 90 -7.69 6.55 -8.05
N VAL A 91 -6.59 7.16 -8.50
CA VAL A 91 -5.88 8.18 -7.72
C VAL A 91 -6.83 9.32 -7.36
N ASN A 92 -7.55 9.86 -8.34
CA ASN A 92 -8.53 10.93 -8.13
C ASN A 92 -9.64 10.51 -7.16
N ARG A 93 -10.09 9.25 -7.23
CA ARG A 93 -11.07 8.72 -6.29
C ARG A 93 -10.53 8.65 -4.86
N ILE A 94 -9.30 8.17 -4.66
CA ILE A 94 -8.68 8.04 -3.34
C ILE A 94 -8.43 9.41 -2.72
N ILE A 95 -7.82 10.34 -3.44
CA ILE A 95 -7.49 11.68 -2.89
C ILE A 95 -8.74 12.51 -2.58
N SER A 96 -9.87 12.23 -3.24
CA SER A 96 -11.14 12.91 -2.99
C SER A 96 -11.96 12.24 -1.88
N ASP A 97 -11.50 11.12 -1.31
CA ASP A 97 -12.22 10.41 -0.26
C ASP A 97 -12.12 11.16 1.08
N ASN A 98 -13.26 11.30 1.77
CA ASN A 98 -13.34 12.05 3.03
C ASN A 98 -12.48 11.45 4.15
N GLN A 99 -12.28 10.12 4.17
CA GLN A 99 -11.44 9.47 5.18
C GLN A 99 -9.95 9.78 4.95
N ILE A 100 -9.52 9.83 3.68
CA ILE A 100 -8.16 10.23 3.31
C ILE A 100 -7.93 11.69 3.70
N ALA A 101 -8.87 12.59 3.35
CA ALA A 101 -8.77 14.01 3.64
C ALA A 101 -8.78 14.32 5.16
N SER A 102 -9.73 13.75 5.90
CA SER A 102 -9.86 13.99 7.35
C SER A 102 -8.66 13.48 8.14
N LYS A 103 -8.09 12.34 7.75
CA LYS A 103 -6.86 11.81 8.33
C LYS A 103 -5.60 12.45 7.77
N LYS A 104 -5.69 13.35 6.78
CA LYS A 104 -4.53 13.97 6.11
C LYS A 104 -3.53 12.91 5.59
N ILE A 105 -4.04 11.82 5.03
CA ILE A 105 -3.20 10.74 4.51
C ILE A 105 -2.60 11.16 3.17
N THR A 106 -1.28 11.08 3.04
CA THR A 106 -0.59 11.34 1.77
C THR A 106 -0.63 10.08 0.91
N PHE A 107 -1.21 10.15 -0.29
CA PHE A 107 -1.23 9.03 -1.23
C PHE A 107 -0.22 9.26 -2.37
N LEU A 108 0.73 8.34 -2.52
CA LEU A 108 1.79 8.39 -3.53
C LEU A 108 1.63 7.20 -4.47
N MET A 109 1.29 7.47 -5.72
CA MET A 109 1.30 6.46 -6.78
C MET A 109 2.69 6.41 -7.40
N LEU A 110 3.40 5.29 -7.19
CA LEU A 110 4.71 5.02 -7.76
C LEU A 110 4.55 4.03 -8.91
N GLN A 111 3.95 4.51 -10.00
CA GLN A 111 3.91 3.75 -11.24
C GLN A 111 5.20 3.99 -12.03
N PHE A 112 5.82 2.91 -12.50
CA PHE A 112 6.66 2.97 -13.70
C PHE A 112 5.71 3.18 -14.89
N LEU A 113 5.35 4.43 -15.17
CA LEU A 113 4.54 4.75 -16.34
C LEU A 113 5.43 4.68 -17.58
N GLU A 114 5.03 3.84 -18.53
CA GLU A 114 4.85 4.33 -19.90
C GLU A 114 4.02 5.61 -19.81
N VAL A 115 4.69 6.75 -19.64
CA VAL A 115 4.06 8.04 -19.70
C VAL A 115 3.51 8.17 -21.11
N ARG A 116 2.19 8.31 -21.27
CA ARG A 116 1.63 8.72 -22.55
C ARG A 116 2.23 10.09 -22.90
N PRO A 117 2.77 10.27 -24.13
CA PRO A 117 3.67 11.35 -24.47
C PRO A 117 2.90 12.65 -24.67
N GLU A 118 2.49 13.31 -23.58
CA GLU A 118 1.89 14.65 -23.69
C GLU A 118 2.66 15.69 -22.86
N ARG A 119 3.31 15.31 -21.75
CA ARG A 119 4.45 16.01 -21.09
C ARG A 119 4.82 15.33 -19.77
N SER A 120 6.03 14.83 -19.66
CA SER A 120 6.70 14.50 -18.40
C SER A 120 8.11 15.06 -18.45
N MET A 121 8.56 15.65 -17.35
CA MET A 121 9.93 16.14 -17.18
C MET A 121 10.59 15.34 -16.07
N GLU A 122 11.60 14.55 -16.43
CA GLU A 122 12.46 13.88 -15.48
C GLU A 122 13.62 14.81 -15.13
N LEU A 123 13.76 15.16 -13.86
CA LEU A 123 14.91 15.88 -13.34
C LEU A 123 15.86 14.84 -12.72
N PHE A 124 17.02 14.66 -13.33
CA PHE A 124 18.09 13.80 -12.84
C PHE A 124 19.29 14.68 -12.43
N GLN A 125 20.02 14.26 -11.39
CA GLN A 125 21.36 14.74 -11.06
C GLN A 125 22.36 13.61 -11.27
#